data_AF-A0A6N0I4N7-F1
#
_entry.id   AF-A0A6N0I4N7-F1
#
_cell.length_a   1.000
_cell.length_b   1.000
_cell.length_c   1.000
_cell.angle_alpha   90.00
_cell.angle_beta   90.00
_cell.angle_gamma   90.00
#
_symmetry.space_group_name_H-M   'P 1'
#
loop_
_entity.id
_entity.type
_entity.pdbx_description
1 polymer ?
#
loop_
_entity_poly.entity_id
_entity_poly.type
_entity_poly.pdbx_seq_one_letter_code
_entity_poly.pdbx_strand_id
1 'polypeptide(L)' 'MDEAATLRKNLIDQDNSTTKEEKDIAKQKIDDEVNKAKRNVDQSINNSNVDHAQINGISAINNINAVALKKTQAKNL' A
#
# COMPACT_ATOMS: atom_id res chain seq x y z
N MET A 1 3.35 5.31 9.72
CA MET A 1 2.85 4.29 8.77
C MET A 1 1.34 4.35 8.59
N ASP A 2 0.53 4.49 9.65
CA ASP A 2 -0.94 4.64 9.50
C ASP A 2 -1.35 5.91 8.71
N GLU A 3 -0.65 7.02 8.92
CA GLU A 3 -0.84 8.24 8.12
C GLU A 3 -0.51 8.03 6.64
N ALA A 4 0.65 7.41 6.34
CA ALA A 4 1.03 7.05 4.97
C ALA A 4 -0.01 6.13 4.31
N ALA A 5 -0.54 5.17 5.06
CA ALA A 5 -1.60 4.29 4.58
C ALA A 5 -2.89 5.06 4.27
N THR A 6 -3.29 5.96 5.16
CA THR A 6 -4.48 6.80 4.97
C THR A 6 -4.34 7.68 3.74
N LEU A 7 -3.20 8.38 3.62
CA LEU A 7 -2.89 9.21 2.45
C LEU A 7 -2.93 8.38 1.16
N ARG A 8 -2.30 7.21 1.16
CA ARG A 8 -2.24 6.35 -0.03
C ARG A 8 -3.60 5.82 -0.43
N LYS A 9 -4.43 5.41 0.53
CA LYS A 9 -5.81 4.96 0.30
C LYS A 9 -6.67 6.09 -0.27
N ASN A 10 -6.55 7.31 0.26
CA ASN A 10 -7.26 8.47 -0.26
C ASN A 10 -6.86 8.77 -1.72
N LEU A 11 -5.57 8.67 -2.06
CA LEU A 11 -5.09 8.82 -3.43
C LEU A 11 -5.65 7.73 -4.37
N ILE A 12 -5.80 6.48 -3.89
CA ILE A 12 -6.46 5.40 -4.66
C ILE A 12 -7.94 5.70 -4.85
N ASP A 13 -8.61 6.24 -3.83
CA ASP A 13 -10.03 6.58 -3.93
C ASP A 13 -10.31 7.68 -4.95
N GLN A 14 -9.44 8.69 -5.00
CA GLN A 14 -9.53 9.80 -5.94
C GLN A 14 -9.13 9.41 -7.37
N ASP A 15 -8.52 8.25 -7.59
CA ASP A 15 -8.13 7.79 -8.92
C ASP A 15 -9.35 7.35 -9.75
N ASN A 16 -9.83 8.22 -10.63
CA ASN A 16 -10.97 7.91 -11.50
C ASN A 16 -10.63 6.96 -12.67
N SER A 17 -9.37 6.55 -12.81
CA SER A 17 -8.93 5.66 -13.89
C SER A 17 -9.10 4.17 -13.58
N THR A 18 -9.40 3.81 -12.33
CA THR A 18 -9.50 2.44 -11.81
C THR A 18 -10.91 2.07 -11.35
N THR A 19 -11.25 0.79 -11.43
CA THR A 19 -12.56 0.27 -10.97
C THR A 19 -12.60 0.19 -9.44
N LYS A 20 -13.80 0.04 -8.88
CA LYS A 20 -13.97 -0.13 -7.44
C LYS A 20 -13.23 -1.37 -6.92
N GLU A 21 -13.28 -2.47 -7.65
CA GLU A 21 -12.60 -3.73 -7.30
C GLU A 21 -11.08 -3.55 -7.29
N GLU A 22 -10.53 -2.83 -8.28
CA GLU A 22 -9.10 -2.52 -8.35
C GLU A 22 -8.64 -1.65 -7.17
N LYS A 23 -9.47 -0.67 -6.80
CA LYS A 23 -9.24 0.18 -5.62
C LYS A 23 -9.27 -0.64 -4.33
N ASP A 24 -10.27 -1.49 -4.16
CA ASP A 24 -10.43 -2.30 -2.95
C ASP A 24 -9.26 -3.27 -2.77
N ILE A 25 -8.80 -3.92 -3.85
CA ILE A 25 -7.60 -4.77 -3.83
C ILE A 25 -6.36 -3.96 -3.42
N ALA A 26 -6.19 -2.75 -3.95
CA ALA A 26 -5.04 -1.92 -3.63
C ALA A 26 -5.07 -1.42 -2.18
N LYS A 27 -6.26 -1.08 -1.65
CA LYS A 27 -6.43 -0.73 -0.23
C LYS A 27 -6.14 -1.91 0.69
N GLN A 28 -6.57 -3.11 0.33
CA GLN A 28 -6.27 -4.32 1.10
C GLN A 28 -4.76 -4.58 1.16
N LYS A 29 -4.05 -4.42 0.03
CA LYS A 29 -2.58 -4.51 0.02
C LYS A 29 -1.91 -3.49 0.93
N ILE A 30 -2.46 -2.27 1.02
CA ILE A 30 -1.97 -1.25 1.95
C ILE A 30 -2.12 -1.73 3.39
N ASP A 31 -3.27 -2.29 3.75
CA ASP A 31 -3.50 -2.82 5.10
C ASP A 31 -2.56 -3.98 5.43
N ASP A 32 -2.31 -4.87 4.47
CA ASP A 32 -1.38 -5.99 4.64
C ASP A 32 0.06 -5.49 4.88
N GLU A 33 0.52 -4.50 4.11
CA GLU A 33 1.85 -3.91 4.31
C GLU A 33 1.94 -3.10 5.61
N VAL A 34 0.87 -2.40 6.03
CA VAL A 34 0.83 -1.76 7.36
C VAL A 34 0.99 -2.81 8.47
N ASN A 35 0.24 -3.90 8.41
CA ASN A 35 0.30 -4.96 9.41
C ASN A 35 1.67 -5.67 9.42
N LYS A 36 2.29 -5.85 8.25
CA LYS A 36 3.64 -6.39 8.14
C LYS A 36 4.69 -5.44 8.71
N ALA A 37 4.58 -4.14 8.40
CA ALA A 37 5.49 -3.13 8.93
C ALA A 37 5.39 -3.00 10.45
N LYS A 38 4.17 -3.00 11.00
CA LYS A 38 3.94 -3.02 12.46
C LYS A 38 4.57 -4.24 13.12
N ARG A 39 4.35 -5.44 12.56
CA ARG A 39 5.01 -6.66 13.05
C ARG A 39 6.54 -6.57 13.04
N ASN A 40 7.13 -6.02 11.97
CA ASN A 40 8.58 -5.86 11.90
C ASN A 40 9.11 -4.85 12.94
N VAL A 41 8.35 -3.78 13.20
CA VAL A 41 8.66 -2.82 14.27
C VAL A 41 8.58 -3.50 15.64
N ASP A 42 7.52 -4.27 15.90
CA ASP A 42 7.32 -4.97 17.18
C ASP A 42 8.41 -6.03 17.45
N GLN A 43 8.94 -6.65 16.39
CA GLN A 43 10.04 -7.63 16.47
C GLN A 43 11.43 -6.99 16.57
N SER A 44 11.55 -5.68 16.43
CA SER A 44 12.84 -4.99 16.43
C SER A 44 13.41 -4.85 17.84
N ILE A 45 14.64 -5.36 18.03
CA ILE A 45 15.31 -5.43 19.34
C ILE A 45 16.03 -4.12 19.72
N ASN A 46 16.30 -3.24 18.75
CA ASN A 46 16.98 -1.97 18.98
C ASN A 46 16.33 -0.83 18.17
N ASN A 47 16.58 0.41 18.56
CA ASN A 47 15.99 1.59 17.93
C ASN A 47 16.35 1.71 16.44
N SER A 48 17.58 1.37 16.04
CA SER A 48 17.98 1.44 14.62
C SER A 48 17.15 0.49 13.74
N ASN A 49 16.80 -0.69 14.27
CA ASN A 49 15.95 -1.64 13.58
C ASN A 49 14.49 -1.15 13.50
N VAL A 50 14.00 -0.47 14.55
CA VAL A 50 12.69 0.18 14.54
C VAL A 50 12.63 1.24 13.44
N ASP A 51 13.62 2.15 13.38
CA ASP A 51 13.65 3.22 12.38
C ASP A 51 13.70 2.65 10.95
N HIS A 52 14.54 1.64 10.71
CA HIS A 52 14.59 0.94 9.42
C HIS A 52 13.28 0.25 9.07
N ALA A 53 12.64 -0.45 10.03
CA ALA A 53 11.35 -1.09 9.81
C ALA A 53 10.25 -0.07 9.50
N GLN A 54 10.30 1.10 10.14
CA GLN A 54 9.38 2.20 9.87
C GLN A 54 9.56 2.78 8.47
N ILE A 55 10.79 3.11 8.08
CA ILE A 55 11.12 3.65 6.76
C ILE A 55 10.73 2.66 5.67
N ASN A 56 11.10 1.39 5.82
CA ASN A 56 10.78 0.34 4.85
C ASN A 56 9.27 0.13 4.72
N GLY A 57 8.54 0.14 5.85
CA GLY A 57 7.09 0.04 5.85
C GLY A 57 6.40 1.20 5.12
N ILE A 58 6.83 2.44 5.40
CA ILE A 58 6.28 3.63 4.72
C ILE A 58 6.59 3.59 3.22
N SER A 59 7.81 3.22 2.85
CA SER A 59 8.20 3.06 1.43
C SER A 59 7.35 1.99 0.73
N ALA A 60 7.16 0.83 1.35
CA ALA A 60 6.33 -0.24 0.80
C ALA A 60 4.88 0.21 0.60
N ILE A 61 4.29 0.90 1.58
CA ILE A 61 2.94 1.48 1.47
C ILE A 61 2.85 2.48 0.32
N ASN A 62 3.81 3.40 0.21
CA ASN A 62 3.81 4.43 -0.83
C ASN A 62 3.96 3.85 -2.24
N ASN A 63 4.63 2.69 -2.38
CA ASN A 63 4.80 1.99 -3.65
C ASN A 63 3.55 1.23 -4.10
N ILE A 64 2.51 1.10 -3.27
CA ILE A 64 1.26 0.43 -3.67
C ILE A 64 0.41 1.42 -4.47
N ASN A 65 0.20 1.11 -5.75
CA ASN A 65 -0.72 1.84 -6.61
C ASN A 65 -2.00 1.03 -6.87
N ALA A 66 -3.09 1.71 -7.24
CA ALA A 66 -4.24 1.04 -7.81
C ALA A 66 -3.78 0.30 -9.07
N VAL A 67 -3.79 -1.04 -9.02
CA VAL A 67 -3.37 -1.84 -10.17
C VAL A 67 -4.52 -1.77 -11.16
N ALA A 68 -4.39 -0.93 -12.19
CA ALA A 68 -5.26 -1.01 -13.35
C ALA A 68 -5.05 -2.40 -13.99
N LEU A 69 -6.00 -3.32 -13.76
CA LEU A 69 -6.09 -4.62 -14.43
C LEU A 69 -6.37 -4.47 -15.94
N LYS A 70 -6.45 -3.22 -16.44
CA LYS A 70 -6.62 -2.84 -17.85
C LYS A 70 -5.64 -3.48 -18.83
N LYS A 71 -4.58 -4.17 -18.39
CA LYS A 71 -3.61 -4.79 -19.31
C LYS A 71 -3.98 -6.16 -19.89
N THR A 72 -5.15 -6.74 -19.62
CA THR A 72 -5.55 -7.99 -20.31
C THR A 72 -6.88 -7.95 -21.07
N GLN A 73 -7.70 -6.90 -20.95
CA GLN A 73 -9.01 -6.86 -21.66
C GLN A 73 -9.20 -5.69 -22.63
N ALA A 74 -8.33 -4.68 -22.64
CA ALA A 74 -8.47 -3.52 -23.54
C ALA A 74 -7.65 -3.64 -24.85
N LYS A 75 -7.41 -4.85 -25.37
CA LYS A 75 -6.72 -5.04 -26.67
C LYS A 75 -7.55 -5.73 -27.77
N ASN A 76 -8.83 -6.05 -27.53
CA ASN A 76 -9.70 -6.68 -28.55
C ASN A 76 -11.06 -5.97 -28.70
N LEU A 77 -11.05 -4.66 -28.99
CA LEU A 77 -12.18 -4.00 -29.65
C LEU A 77 -11.75 -3.58 -31.05
#